data_AF-A0A2E2W0B1-F1
#
_entry.id   AF-A0A2E2W0B1-F1
#
_cell.length_a   1.000
_cell.length_b   1.000
_cell.length_c   1.000
_cell.angle_alpha   90.00
_cell.angle_beta   90.00
_cell.angle_gamma   90.00
#
_symmetry.space_group_name_H-M   'P 1'
#
loop_
_entity.id
_entity.type
_entity.pdbx_description
1 polymer ?
#
loop_
_entity_poly.entity_id
_entity_poly.type
_entity_poly.pdbx_seq_one_letter_code
_entity_poly.pdbx_strand_id
1 'polypeptide(L)'
;MLESINEYASRERLSGYQLIEPCQFDISVKQVLPVDFEYIKGNTASQQHFPGVFIYQLKQAKVRGGSNLVSVSETIIHHNLSDYTTDYTSEELHARLIIKPRAKKAMWLELDETPAIIPEAAVFLDATSYNYAHWFTEVLPRIVAFCDNDRFANIPLIIDSDLHQNLMASLLYIVPDRKIYLLPLGRELIVTKLFYTTACGYVPFHPRKKKFRYHGEFCPTALNKVKKKFSETIKKSLSHTPKKIYLRRNSGLRNIVNSTDIERILVSYGYTIFEPEKLSFEEQFLLFSNAESIISASGAALANCIFCSPGTEVTVLMSDHREMIYNYWSNMLSPLGLNVNYIIGNSINSDLFSIHSDFNIQISGLKEHIETLGHRNIKTQQIHPTANVSPFADIGENVLIGPSTIIHPNVVIGKNSRVEAFCELGVATPLGDKSPLVIGEGALIRSHSIFYESSSIGSGLVTGHNVIVRENTVAGCNFQIGTNTEIQGDCKIGNYVRFQSNVFVGKKTTINDFAWVLPYVIFTNDPTPPSDTLLGAYVEEFACICAGSLILPGVRIGKSSLVAAAACVTKDVPAGKVVAGNPAKVLKDTTEVKLKDGSNKPAYPWTSHFERGYPDDVTSEWKK
;
A
#
# COMPACT_ATOMS: atom_id res chain seq x y z
N MET A 1 -14.27 -16.56 48.01
CA MET A 1 -12.90 -16.83 47.55
C MET A 1 -12.70 -16.20 46.18
N LEU A 2 -11.47 -15.84 45.81
CA LEU A 2 -11.11 -15.31 44.49
C LEU A 2 -10.03 -16.19 43.90
N GLU A 3 -10.30 -16.75 42.72
CA GLU A 3 -9.40 -17.68 42.03
C GLU A 3 -9.36 -17.38 40.53
N SER A 4 -8.22 -17.61 39.89
CA SER A 4 -8.17 -17.70 38.43
C SER A 4 -8.89 -18.97 37.98
N ILE A 5 -9.39 -18.97 36.75
CA ILE A 5 -10.01 -20.16 36.14
C ILE A 5 -9.08 -21.38 36.17
N ASN A 6 -7.76 -21.19 36.03
CA ASN A 6 -6.80 -22.29 36.07
C ASN A 6 -6.67 -22.89 37.48
N GLU A 7 -6.64 -22.05 38.53
CA GLU A 7 -6.64 -22.51 39.92
C GLU A 7 -7.94 -23.24 40.25
N TYR A 8 -9.08 -22.68 39.86
CA TYR A 8 -10.39 -23.29 40.08
C TYR A 8 -10.52 -24.63 39.37
N ALA A 9 -10.17 -24.70 38.08
CA ALA A 9 -10.23 -25.92 37.29
C ALA A 9 -9.32 -27.02 37.85
N SER A 10 -8.12 -26.66 38.32
CA SER A 10 -7.21 -27.61 38.98
C SER A 10 -7.80 -28.15 40.28
N ARG A 11 -8.32 -27.27 41.15
CA ARG A 11 -8.92 -27.63 42.44
C ARG A 11 -10.14 -28.53 42.30
N GLU A 12 -11.00 -28.24 41.33
CA GLU A 12 -12.22 -28.99 41.02
C GLU A 12 -12.01 -30.15 40.02
N ARG A 13 -10.76 -30.36 39.56
CA ARG A 13 -10.38 -31.39 38.56
C ARG A 13 -11.23 -31.34 37.28
N LEU A 14 -11.49 -30.13 36.79
CA LEU A 14 -12.25 -29.92 35.55
C LEU A 14 -11.39 -30.24 34.32
N SER A 15 -11.96 -30.98 33.36
CA SER A 15 -11.35 -31.18 32.05
C SER A 15 -11.62 -29.96 31.15
N GLY A 16 -10.55 -29.29 30.72
CA GLY A 16 -10.63 -28.22 29.73
C GLY A 16 -10.62 -28.74 28.30
N TYR A 17 -11.36 -28.09 27.40
CA TYR A 17 -11.28 -28.34 25.96
C TYR A 17 -10.48 -27.23 25.29
N GLN A 18 -9.43 -27.59 24.55
CA GLN A 18 -8.55 -26.63 23.91
C GLN A 18 -9.13 -26.11 22.59
N LEU A 19 -9.28 -24.79 22.48
CA LEU A 19 -9.71 -24.10 21.28
C LEU A 19 -8.54 -23.62 20.42
N ILE A 20 -7.47 -23.15 21.07
CA ILE A 20 -6.29 -22.60 20.41
C ILE A 20 -5.05 -23.13 21.13
N GLU A 21 -4.07 -23.59 20.35
CA GLU A 21 -2.76 -24.00 20.85
C GLU A 21 -1.97 -22.81 21.41
N PRO A 22 -1.12 -23.02 22.44
CA PRO A 22 -0.14 -22.02 22.83
C PRO A 22 0.71 -21.59 21.63
N CYS A 23 1.02 -20.31 21.54
CA CYS A 23 1.79 -19.79 20.40
C CYS A 23 2.93 -18.88 20.85
N GLN A 24 4.01 -18.92 20.09
CA GLN A 24 5.13 -17.99 20.19
C GLN A 24 5.15 -17.06 18.99
N PHE A 25 5.51 -15.81 19.21
CA PHE A 25 5.56 -14.79 18.16
C PHE A 25 6.50 -13.66 18.56
N ASP A 26 6.98 -12.94 17.55
CA ASP A 26 7.82 -11.77 17.74
C ASP A 26 6.98 -10.50 17.71
N ILE A 27 7.37 -9.53 18.53
CA ILE A 27 6.85 -8.18 18.48
C ILE A 27 7.93 -7.30 17.88
N SER A 28 7.53 -6.39 16.99
CA SER A 28 8.48 -5.42 16.46
C SER A 28 7.83 -4.08 16.17
N VAL A 29 8.63 -3.04 16.32
CA VAL A 29 8.33 -1.68 15.89
C VAL A 29 9.35 -1.33 14.81
N LYS A 30 8.88 -0.86 13.66
CA LYS A 30 9.76 -0.55 12.52
C LYS A 30 10.49 0.77 12.75
N GLN A 31 9.75 1.80 13.14
CA GLN A 31 10.27 3.15 13.32
C GLN A 31 9.58 3.86 14.48
N VAL A 32 10.35 4.66 15.21
CA VAL A 32 9.84 5.62 16.19
C VAL A 32 10.44 6.98 15.87
N LEU A 33 9.63 8.03 15.86
CA LEU A 33 10.09 9.42 15.72
C LEU A 33 9.51 10.27 16.85
N PRO A 34 10.26 11.26 17.38
CA PRO A 34 11.68 11.51 17.10
C PRO A 34 12.60 10.45 17.73
N VAL A 35 13.89 10.47 17.36
CA VAL A 35 14.91 9.48 17.76
C VAL A 35 15.02 9.30 19.29
N ASP A 36 14.73 10.34 20.07
CA ASP A 36 14.76 10.30 21.54
C ASP A 36 13.79 9.25 22.13
N PHE A 37 12.82 8.77 21.35
CA PHE A 37 11.87 7.73 21.74
C PHE A 37 12.21 6.33 21.20
N GLU A 38 13.38 6.13 20.58
CA GLU A 38 13.78 4.83 20.00
C GLU A 38 13.83 3.70 21.06
N TYR A 39 13.91 4.03 22.35
CA TYR A 39 13.78 3.05 23.44
C TYR A 39 12.44 2.27 23.41
N ILE A 40 11.38 2.84 22.83
CA ILE A 40 10.09 2.15 22.61
C ILE A 40 10.30 0.91 21.74
N LYS A 41 11.17 0.98 20.74
CA LYS A 41 11.54 -0.15 19.88
C LYS A 41 12.32 -1.21 20.66
N GLY A 42 13.25 -0.78 21.51
CA GLY A 42 14.04 -1.66 22.38
C GLY A 42 13.17 -2.51 23.32
N ASN A 43 12.00 -1.99 23.74
CA ASN A 43 11.04 -2.71 24.58
C ASN A 43 10.22 -3.78 23.84
N THR A 44 10.41 -3.95 22.51
CA THR A 44 9.66 -4.93 21.70
C THR A 44 10.49 -6.12 21.22
N ALA A 45 11.82 -6.07 21.32
CA ALA A 45 12.74 -7.08 20.79
C ALA A 45 12.84 -8.35 21.65
N SER A 46 11.71 -9.03 21.89
CA SER A 46 11.68 -10.32 22.59
C SER A 46 10.57 -11.21 22.06
N GLN A 47 10.90 -12.49 21.89
CA GLN A 47 9.94 -13.54 21.56
C GLN A 47 8.92 -13.64 22.71
N GLN A 48 7.64 -13.44 22.39
CA GLN A 48 6.53 -13.55 23.33
C GLN A 48 5.92 -14.94 23.27
N HIS A 49 5.30 -15.35 24.37
CA HIS A 49 4.53 -16.58 24.47
C HIS A 49 3.13 -16.27 24.98
N PHE A 50 2.12 -16.75 24.26
CA PHE A 50 0.72 -16.63 24.69
C PHE A 50 0.17 -18.03 25.02
N PRO A 51 -0.48 -18.20 26.19
CA PRO A 51 -1.00 -19.50 26.62
C PRO A 51 -2.12 -20.00 25.70
N GLY A 52 -2.34 -21.31 25.66
CA GLY A 52 -3.47 -21.88 24.93
C GLY A 52 -4.81 -21.35 25.43
N VAL A 53 -5.81 -21.31 24.54
CA VAL A 53 -7.18 -20.89 24.88
C VAL A 53 -8.02 -22.14 25.11
N PHE A 54 -8.69 -22.22 26.26
CA PHE A 54 -9.47 -23.36 26.71
C PHE A 54 -10.89 -22.97 27.06
N ILE A 55 -11.80 -23.95 26.99
CA ILE A 55 -13.16 -23.88 27.52
C ILE A 55 -13.24 -24.79 28.74
N TYR A 56 -13.87 -24.28 29.80
CA TYR A 56 -14.27 -25.06 30.97
C TYR A 56 -15.79 -25.05 31.11
N GLN A 57 -16.34 -26.16 31.59
CA GLN A 57 -17.76 -26.27 31.92
C GLN A 57 -17.94 -26.07 33.43
N LEU A 58 -18.61 -24.99 33.82
CA LEU A 58 -18.94 -24.65 35.20
C LEU A 58 -20.41 -25.01 35.48
N LYS A 59 -20.70 -25.54 36.67
CA LYS A 59 -22.06 -25.90 37.08
C LYS A 59 -22.63 -24.85 38.01
N GLN A 60 -23.92 -24.52 37.86
CA GLN A 60 -24.62 -23.54 38.71
C GLN A 60 -23.86 -22.22 38.85
N ALA A 61 -23.36 -21.72 37.71
CA ALA A 61 -22.50 -20.55 37.66
C ALA A 61 -23.33 -19.29 37.47
N LYS A 62 -23.03 -18.26 38.26
CA LYS A 62 -23.67 -16.95 38.18
C LYS A 62 -22.78 -15.99 37.42
N VAL A 63 -23.34 -15.37 36.39
CA VAL A 63 -22.68 -14.36 35.55
C VAL A 63 -23.37 -13.01 35.71
N ARG A 64 -22.64 -11.90 35.52
CA ARG A 64 -23.15 -10.54 35.72
C ARG A 64 -22.84 -9.66 34.52
N GLY A 65 -23.84 -8.94 34.02
CA GLY A 65 -23.66 -7.99 32.92
C GLY A 65 -22.64 -6.91 33.27
N GLY A 66 -21.73 -6.62 32.34
CA GLY A 66 -20.62 -5.69 32.46
C GLY A 66 -19.45 -6.21 33.29
N SER A 67 -19.28 -7.53 33.39
CA SER A 67 -18.17 -8.18 34.07
C SER A 67 -17.76 -9.48 33.40
N ASN A 68 -16.46 -9.76 33.35
CA ASN A 68 -15.94 -11.07 32.92
C ASN A 68 -15.74 -12.06 34.08
N LEU A 69 -16.13 -11.67 35.30
CA LEU A 69 -16.07 -12.51 36.49
C LEU A 69 -17.27 -13.45 36.57
N VAL A 70 -17.04 -14.67 37.05
CA VAL A 70 -18.08 -15.70 37.23
C VAL A 70 -18.09 -16.16 38.67
N SER A 71 -19.26 -16.22 39.30
CA SER A 71 -19.39 -16.74 40.66
C SER A 71 -19.89 -18.18 40.64
N VAL A 72 -19.20 -19.10 41.32
CA VAL A 72 -19.66 -20.47 41.55
C VAL A 72 -19.60 -20.74 43.05
N SER A 73 -20.76 -20.97 43.66
CA SER A 73 -20.89 -21.02 45.12
C SER A 73 -20.26 -19.77 45.76
N GLU A 74 -19.36 -19.94 46.72
CA GLU A 74 -18.65 -18.85 47.41
C GLU A 74 -17.39 -18.36 46.67
N THR A 75 -17.13 -18.81 45.43
CA THR A 75 -15.92 -18.49 44.68
C THR A 75 -16.21 -17.59 43.49
N ILE A 76 -15.52 -16.45 43.42
CA ILE A 76 -15.46 -15.58 42.24
C ILE A 76 -14.25 -16.01 41.40
N ILE A 77 -14.50 -16.34 40.15
CA ILE A 77 -13.54 -16.84 39.17
C ILE A 77 -13.23 -15.72 38.18
N HIS A 78 -11.95 -15.49 37.93
CA HIS A 78 -11.47 -14.55 36.90
C HIS A 78 -10.68 -15.26 35.81
N HIS A 79 -10.48 -14.59 34.66
CA HIS A 79 -9.72 -15.18 33.57
C HIS A 79 -8.22 -15.31 33.91
N ASN A 80 -7.55 -16.18 33.15
CA ASN A 80 -6.17 -16.64 33.37
C ASN A 80 -5.07 -15.58 33.14
N LEU A 81 -5.37 -14.47 32.47
CA LEU A 81 -4.38 -13.40 32.18
C LEU A 81 -4.42 -12.25 33.19
N SER A 82 -5.50 -12.15 33.97
CA SER A 82 -5.68 -11.12 35.01
C SER A 82 -4.71 -11.32 36.17
N ASP A 83 -4.03 -10.24 36.60
CA ASP A 83 -3.29 -10.19 37.86
C ASP A 83 -3.82 -9.08 38.77
N TYR A 84 -4.77 -9.44 39.63
CA TYR A 84 -5.37 -8.47 40.55
C TYR A 84 -4.46 -8.11 41.72
N THR A 85 -3.25 -8.69 41.84
CA THR A 85 -2.27 -8.23 42.82
C THR A 85 -1.53 -6.96 42.36
N THR A 86 -1.54 -6.70 41.05
CA THR A 86 -0.92 -5.54 40.40
C THR A 86 -1.94 -4.61 39.77
N ASP A 87 -3.11 -5.11 39.36
CA ASP A 87 -4.06 -4.37 38.52
C ASP A 87 -5.42 -4.21 39.22
N TYR A 88 -6.03 -3.03 39.09
CA TYR A 88 -7.43 -2.83 39.42
C TYR A 88 -8.33 -3.35 38.28
N THR A 89 -9.51 -3.83 38.66
CA THR A 89 -10.60 -4.15 37.72
C THR A 89 -11.50 -2.93 37.50
N SER A 90 -12.24 -2.89 36.39
CA SER A 90 -13.26 -1.86 36.17
C SER A 90 -14.30 -1.85 37.28
N GLU A 91 -14.69 -3.03 37.75
CA GLU A 91 -15.70 -3.23 38.78
C GLU A 91 -15.27 -2.59 40.10
N GLU A 92 -13.98 -2.65 40.45
CA GLU A 92 -13.45 -1.93 41.61
C GLU A 92 -13.37 -0.43 41.39
N LEU A 93 -12.92 0.02 40.22
CA LEU A 93 -12.82 1.44 39.91
C LEU A 93 -14.19 2.14 39.91
N HIS A 94 -15.25 1.41 39.64
CA HIS A 94 -16.64 1.88 39.71
C HIS A 94 -17.36 1.46 41.01
N ALA A 95 -16.64 1.02 42.04
CA ALA A 95 -17.19 0.66 43.35
C ALA A 95 -18.31 -0.41 43.33
N ARG A 96 -18.30 -1.32 42.35
CA ARG A 96 -19.23 -2.46 42.24
C ARG A 96 -18.70 -3.73 42.92
N LEU A 97 -17.39 -3.85 43.02
CA LEU A 97 -16.68 -5.00 43.59
C LEU A 97 -15.56 -4.50 44.52
N ILE A 98 -15.29 -5.22 45.60
CA ILE A 98 -14.06 -5.05 46.38
C ILE A 98 -13.22 -6.31 46.21
N ILE A 99 -11.95 -6.14 45.81
CA ILE A 99 -10.96 -7.22 45.81
C ILE A 99 -9.93 -6.97 46.90
N LYS A 100 -9.62 -8.03 47.67
CA LYS A 100 -8.51 -8.11 48.63
C LYS A 100 -7.51 -9.16 48.11
N PRO A 101 -6.55 -8.79 47.24
CA PRO A 101 -5.72 -9.74 46.51
C PRO A 101 -4.89 -10.65 47.43
N ARG A 102 -4.29 -10.07 48.48
CA ARG A 102 -3.48 -10.82 49.47
C ARG A 102 -4.29 -11.88 50.22
N ALA A 103 -5.58 -11.63 50.43
CA ALA A 103 -6.47 -12.54 51.12
C ALA A 103 -7.16 -13.52 50.16
N LYS A 104 -6.96 -13.39 48.83
CA LYS A 104 -7.73 -14.08 47.78
C LYS A 104 -9.23 -14.03 48.05
N LYS A 105 -9.72 -12.82 48.39
CA LYS A 105 -11.14 -12.56 48.64
C LYS A 105 -11.62 -11.46 47.71
N ALA A 106 -12.83 -11.64 47.19
CA ALA A 106 -13.55 -10.61 46.47
C ALA A 106 -15.01 -10.64 46.94
N MET A 107 -15.69 -9.50 46.89
CA MET A 107 -17.07 -9.36 47.30
C MET A 107 -17.77 -8.34 46.42
N TRP A 108 -18.89 -8.75 45.83
CA TRP A 108 -19.80 -7.85 45.14
C TRP A 108 -20.48 -6.92 46.15
N LEU A 109 -20.52 -5.63 45.83
CA LEU A 109 -21.18 -4.62 46.66
C LEU A 109 -22.67 -4.48 46.33
N GLU A 110 -23.04 -4.90 45.13
CA GLU A 110 -24.42 -4.90 44.64
C GLU A 110 -24.88 -6.34 44.41
N LEU A 111 -26.14 -6.62 44.71
CA LEU A 111 -26.78 -7.92 44.52
C LEU A 111 -27.96 -7.77 43.55
N ASP A 112 -28.10 -8.73 42.64
CA ASP A 112 -29.35 -8.89 41.92
C ASP A 112 -30.23 -9.85 42.72
N GLU A 113 -31.34 -9.35 43.26
CA GLU A 113 -32.23 -10.13 44.13
C GLU A 113 -33.00 -11.22 43.36
N THR A 114 -33.15 -11.05 42.05
CA THR A 114 -34.00 -11.91 41.21
C THR A 114 -33.28 -12.35 39.93
N PRO A 115 -32.16 -13.09 40.04
CA PRO A 115 -31.44 -13.57 38.87
C PRO A 115 -32.26 -14.63 38.13
N ALA A 116 -32.38 -14.51 36.82
CA ALA A 116 -33.05 -15.52 36.01
C ALA A 116 -32.17 -16.77 35.88
N ILE A 117 -32.78 -17.95 35.83
CA ILE A 117 -32.09 -19.23 35.66
C ILE A 117 -32.24 -19.71 34.21
N ILE A 118 -31.12 -20.05 33.58
CA ILE A 118 -31.10 -20.67 32.24
C ILE A 118 -30.33 -22.00 32.26
N PRO A 119 -30.72 -22.97 31.40
CA PRO A 119 -30.16 -24.32 31.46
C PRO A 119 -28.70 -24.38 31.01
N GLU A 120 -28.36 -23.79 29.87
CA GLU A 120 -27.01 -23.77 29.34
C GLU A 120 -26.75 -22.57 28.45
N ALA A 121 -25.52 -22.07 28.50
CA ALA A 121 -25.02 -21.01 27.62
C ALA A 121 -23.49 -20.86 27.74
N ALA A 122 -22.89 -20.16 26.79
CA ALA A 122 -21.50 -19.69 26.85
C ALA A 122 -21.45 -18.19 27.14
N VAL A 123 -20.55 -17.77 28.03
CA VAL A 123 -20.47 -16.37 28.48
C VAL A 123 -19.35 -15.60 27.76
N PHE A 124 -19.69 -14.42 27.24
CA PHE A 124 -18.73 -13.49 26.63
C PHE A 124 -19.00 -12.05 27.09
N LEU A 125 -19.33 -11.90 28.37
CA LEU A 125 -19.45 -10.62 29.05
C LEU A 125 -18.06 -10.05 29.34
N ASP A 126 -17.98 -8.72 29.39
CA ASP A 126 -16.77 -8.03 29.84
C ASP A 126 -17.08 -6.62 30.35
N ALA A 127 -16.27 -6.11 31.26
CA ALA A 127 -16.39 -4.74 31.72
C ALA A 127 -15.97 -3.71 30.67
N THR A 128 -15.24 -4.13 29.63
CA THR A 128 -14.82 -3.31 28.49
C THR A 128 -15.59 -3.58 27.21
N SER A 129 -16.62 -4.44 27.21
CA SER A 129 -17.30 -4.90 25.98
C SER A 129 -17.93 -3.76 25.15
N TYR A 130 -18.27 -2.65 25.79
CA TYR A 130 -18.79 -1.43 25.17
C TYR A 130 -17.71 -0.61 24.43
N ASN A 131 -16.42 -0.86 24.69
CA ASN A 131 -15.33 -0.17 24.03
C ASN A 131 -14.93 -0.91 22.75
N TYR A 132 -14.91 -0.18 21.63
CA TYR A 132 -14.64 -0.74 20.31
C TYR A 132 -13.32 -1.53 20.25
N ALA A 133 -12.23 -1.05 20.86
CA ALA A 133 -10.96 -1.77 20.80
C ALA A 133 -11.02 -3.10 21.54
N HIS A 134 -11.48 -3.07 22.80
CA HIS A 134 -11.56 -4.27 23.64
C HIS A 134 -12.56 -5.29 23.09
N TRP A 135 -13.64 -4.85 22.43
CA TRP A 135 -14.53 -5.75 21.72
C TRP A 135 -13.77 -6.58 20.68
N PHE A 136 -12.98 -5.94 19.81
CA PHE A 136 -12.25 -6.63 18.74
C PHE A 136 -11.00 -7.36 19.20
N THR A 137 -10.42 -7.01 20.35
CA THR A 137 -9.16 -7.58 20.83
C THR A 137 -9.31 -8.59 21.96
N GLU A 138 -10.38 -8.53 22.75
CA GLU A 138 -10.59 -9.35 23.95
C GLU A 138 -11.88 -10.18 23.86
N VAL A 139 -13.00 -9.59 23.45
CA VAL A 139 -14.32 -10.25 23.51
C VAL A 139 -14.62 -11.08 22.27
N LEU A 140 -14.66 -10.46 21.10
CA LEU A 140 -15.00 -11.09 19.82
C LEU A 140 -14.05 -12.23 19.44
N PRO A 141 -12.72 -12.17 19.69
CA PRO A 141 -11.84 -13.30 19.44
C PRO A 141 -12.20 -14.56 20.24
N ARG A 142 -12.70 -14.41 21.49
CA ARG A 142 -13.20 -15.55 22.29
C ARG A 142 -14.45 -16.15 21.65
N ILE A 143 -15.37 -15.29 21.19
CA ILE A 143 -16.61 -15.72 20.52
C ILE A 143 -16.26 -16.50 19.26
N VAL A 144 -15.39 -15.96 18.39
CA VAL A 144 -14.97 -16.63 17.16
C VAL A 144 -14.29 -17.96 17.47
N ALA A 145 -13.35 -17.99 18.41
CA ALA A 145 -12.67 -19.24 18.79
C ALA A 145 -13.66 -20.32 19.28
N PHE A 146 -14.68 -19.93 20.03
CA PHE A 146 -15.72 -20.83 20.51
C PHE A 146 -16.67 -21.30 19.39
N CYS A 147 -17.04 -20.40 18.49
CA CYS A 147 -18.00 -20.66 17.41
C CYS A 147 -17.39 -21.42 16.23
N ASP A 148 -16.06 -21.42 16.08
CA ASP A 148 -15.32 -22.16 15.04
C ASP A 148 -15.27 -23.68 15.30
N ASN A 149 -16.02 -24.17 16.29
CA ASN A 149 -16.07 -25.57 16.68
C ASN A 149 -17.51 -26.10 16.71
N ASP A 150 -17.80 -27.07 15.83
CA ASP A 150 -19.14 -27.64 15.65
C ASP A 150 -19.73 -28.25 16.92
N ARG A 151 -18.88 -28.69 17.87
CA ARG A 151 -19.32 -29.22 19.17
C ARG A 151 -20.20 -28.23 19.92
N PHE A 152 -19.97 -26.94 19.72
CA PHE A 152 -20.67 -25.89 20.44
C PHE A 152 -21.70 -25.17 19.58
N ALA A 153 -21.97 -25.57 18.34
CA ALA A 153 -22.79 -24.80 17.38
C ALA A 153 -24.15 -24.33 17.95
N ASN A 154 -24.83 -25.18 18.73
CA ASN A 154 -26.18 -24.90 19.26
C ASN A 154 -26.21 -24.26 20.66
N ILE A 155 -25.05 -24.01 21.29
CA ILE A 155 -25.01 -23.45 22.64
C ILE A 155 -25.37 -21.95 22.61
N PRO A 156 -26.36 -21.45 23.37
CA PRO A 156 -26.67 -20.02 23.39
C PRO A 156 -25.50 -19.18 23.89
N LEU A 157 -25.43 -17.92 23.48
CA LEU A 157 -24.42 -16.96 23.94
C LEU A 157 -25.01 -15.99 24.98
N ILE A 158 -24.22 -15.57 25.96
CA ILE A 158 -24.54 -14.45 26.87
C ILE A 158 -23.62 -13.30 26.53
N ILE A 159 -24.21 -12.17 26.15
CA ILE A 159 -23.53 -10.96 25.67
C ILE A 159 -24.09 -9.77 26.44
N ASP A 160 -23.29 -8.74 26.66
CA ASP A 160 -23.76 -7.49 27.25
C ASP A 160 -24.87 -6.87 26.38
N SER A 161 -25.88 -6.27 27.01
CA SER A 161 -26.89 -5.49 26.28
C SER A 161 -26.34 -4.12 25.84
N ASP A 162 -27.13 -3.37 25.08
CA ASP A 162 -26.85 -1.96 24.75
C ASP A 162 -25.50 -1.69 24.07
N LEU A 163 -24.96 -2.71 23.38
CA LEU A 163 -23.76 -2.57 22.57
C LEU A 163 -24.03 -1.65 21.38
N HIS A 164 -23.03 -0.85 21.02
CA HIS A 164 -23.08 -0.01 19.82
C HIS A 164 -23.39 -0.85 18.57
N GLN A 165 -24.16 -0.28 17.64
CA GLN A 165 -24.66 -0.98 16.45
C GLN A 165 -23.57 -1.72 15.65
N ASN A 166 -22.36 -1.16 15.54
CA ASN A 166 -21.25 -1.83 14.83
C ASN A 166 -20.71 -3.05 15.58
N LEU A 167 -20.71 -3.04 16.92
CA LEU A 167 -20.30 -4.20 17.71
C LEU A 167 -21.34 -5.32 17.57
N MET A 168 -22.62 -4.98 17.66
CA MET A 168 -23.72 -5.93 17.44
C MET A 168 -23.71 -6.47 15.99
N ALA A 169 -23.52 -5.61 15.00
CA ALA A 169 -23.40 -6.03 13.60
C ALA A 169 -22.22 -7.01 13.41
N SER A 170 -21.05 -6.70 13.99
CA SER A 170 -19.88 -7.59 13.94
C SER A 170 -20.18 -8.97 14.55
N LEU A 171 -20.96 -9.03 15.63
CA LEU A 171 -21.39 -10.29 16.24
C LEU A 171 -22.31 -11.08 15.30
N LEU A 172 -23.31 -10.43 14.73
CA LEU A 172 -24.32 -11.08 13.89
C LEU A 172 -23.74 -11.65 12.58
N TYR A 173 -22.63 -11.09 12.08
CA TYR A 173 -21.87 -11.71 10.98
C TYR A 173 -21.21 -13.04 11.40
N ILE A 174 -20.84 -13.20 12.67
CA ILE A 174 -20.22 -14.45 13.17
C ILE A 174 -21.28 -15.49 13.52
N VAL A 175 -22.41 -15.06 14.08
CA VAL A 175 -23.43 -15.94 14.67
C VAL A 175 -24.87 -15.55 14.27
N PRO A 176 -25.21 -15.53 12.98
CA PRO A 176 -26.49 -14.98 12.51
C PRO A 176 -27.73 -15.69 13.08
N ASP A 177 -27.67 -17.02 13.22
CA ASP A 177 -28.83 -17.84 13.62
C ASP A 177 -28.75 -18.33 15.08
N ARG A 178 -27.81 -17.81 15.86
CA ARG A 178 -27.53 -18.32 17.20
C ARG A 178 -28.34 -17.57 18.25
N LYS A 179 -28.92 -18.30 19.20
CA LYS A 179 -29.62 -17.68 20.34
C LYS A 179 -28.65 -16.86 21.19
N ILE A 180 -28.98 -15.58 21.41
CA ILE A 180 -28.22 -14.66 22.25
C ILE A 180 -29.09 -14.18 23.41
N TYR A 181 -28.57 -14.26 24.63
CA TYR A 181 -29.10 -13.62 25.82
C TYR A 181 -28.35 -12.31 26.04
N LEU A 182 -29.03 -11.18 25.84
CA LEU A 182 -28.50 -9.85 26.14
C LEU A 182 -28.68 -9.58 27.64
N LEU A 183 -27.58 -9.31 28.34
CA LEU A 183 -27.58 -9.11 29.80
C LEU A 183 -27.20 -7.67 30.14
N PRO A 184 -28.13 -6.89 30.73
CA PRO A 184 -27.84 -5.52 31.15
C PRO A 184 -26.83 -5.42 32.29
N LEU A 185 -26.14 -4.28 32.33
CA LEU A 185 -25.17 -3.95 33.38
C LEU A 185 -25.74 -4.21 34.78
N GLY A 186 -25.01 -4.99 35.59
CA GLY A 186 -25.38 -5.31 36.97
C GLY A 186 -26.40 -6.44 37.15
N ARG A 187 -27.20 -6.77 36.11
CA ARG A 187 -28.14 -7.92 36.14
C ARG A 187 -27.38 -9.24 36.12
N GLU A 188 -27.94 -10.25 36.77
CA GLU A 188 -27.32 -11.57 36.91
C GLU A 188 -28.15 -12.68 36.25
N LEU A 189 -27.45 -13.69 35.72
CA LEU A 189 -28.02 -14.95 35.29
C LEU A 189 -27.37 -16.10 36.04
N ILE A 190 -28.16 -17.07 36.49
CA ILE A 190 -27.67 -18.35 36.98
C ILE A 190 -27.77 -19.35 35.83
N VAL A 191 -26.63 -19.93 35.45
CA VAL A 191 -26.54 -20.86 34.33
C VAL A 191 -26.22 -22.24 34.88
N THR A 192 -27.12 -23.21 34.67
CA THR A 192 -26.95 -24.56 35.21
C THR A 192 -25.69 -25.24 34.64
N LYS A 193 -25.41 -25.04 33.35
CA LYS A 193 -24.21 -25.50 32.64
C LYS A 193 -23.61 -24.36 31.83
N LEU A 194 -22.60 -23.71 32.39
CA LEU A 194 -21.93 -22.57 31.77
C LEU A 194 -20.65 -23.00 31.05
N PHE A 195 -20.50 -22.59 29.79
CA PHE A 195 -19.24 -22.69 29.07
C PHE A 195 -18.46 -21.39 29.24
N TYR A 196 -17.30 -21.49 29.88
CA TYR A 196 -16.42 -20.35 30.17
C TYR A 196 -15.11 -20.50 29.42
N THR A 197 -14.75 -19.51 28.60
CA THR A 197 -13.49 -19.46 27.86
C THR A 197 -12.41 -18.73 28.66
N THR A 198 -11.17 -19.22 28.63
CA THR A 198 -10.01 -18.41 28.99
C THR A 198 -9.88 -17.19 28.06
N ALA A 199 -9.13 -16.17 28.47
CA ALA A 199 -9.03 -14.92 27.70
C ALA A 199 -8.18 -15.06 26.43
N CYS A 200 -8.57 -14.35 25.37
CA CYS A 200 -7.81 -14.19 24.12
C CYS A 200 -6.99 -12.89 24.08
N GLY A 201 -7.21 -11.99 25.04
CA GLY A 201 -6.42 -10.80 25.25
C GLY A 201 -6.70 -10.20 26.62
N TYR A 202 -5.83 -9.31 27.09
CA TYR A 202 -6.02 -8.58 28.34
C TYR A 202 -5.23 -7.27 28.34
N VAL A 203 -5.89 -6.20 28.76
CA VAL A 203 -5.30 -4.89 28.97
C VAL A 203 -5.61 -4.44 30.40
N PRO A 204 -4.59 -4.21 31.24
CA PRO A 204 -4.79 -3.71 32.61
C PRO A 204 -5.46 -2.32 32.64
N PHE A 205 -6.42 -2.12 33.53
CA PHE A 205 -7.12 -0.82 33.67
C PHE A 205 -6.29 0.24 34.39
N HIS A 206 -5.79 -0.11 35.58
CA HIS A 206 -5.04 0.82 36.42
C HIS A 206 -4.11 0.08 37.38
N PRO A 207 -2.88 0.58 37.61
CA PRO A 207 -1.98 0.01 38.61
C PRO A 207 -2.50 0.08 40.04
N ARG A 208 -2.30 -0.98 40.82
CA ARG A 208 -2.35 -0.98 42.30
C ARG A 208 -1.02 -0.67 42.95
N LYS A 209 0.09 -0.97 42.26
CA LYS A 209 1.47 -0.80 42.75
C LYS A 209 2.30 -0.04 41.73
N LYS A 210 3.40 0.55 42.18
CA LYS A 210 4.36 1.28 41.31
C LYS A 210 4.97 0.42 40.19
N LYS A 211 5.11 -0.89 40.39
CA LYS A 211 5.55 -1.84 39.36
C LYS A 211 4.31 -2.38 38.65
N PHE A 212 4.08 -1.93 37.41
CA PHE A 212 2.88 -2.20 36.62
C PHE A 212 3.23 -2.92 35.32
N ARG A 213 2.31 -3.74 34.81
CA ARG A 213 2.45 -4.40 33.51
C ARG A 213 2.07 -3.40 32.41
N TYR A 214 3.07 -2.76 31.81
CA TYR A 214 2.87 -1.68 30.83
C TYR A 214 2.56 -2.16 29.41
N HIS A 215 1.79 -3.25 29.24
CA HIS A 215 1.40 -3.68 27.90
C HIS A 215 0.14 -4.53 27.87
N GLY A 216 -0.63 -4.38 26.79
CA GLY A 216 -1.69 -5.32 26.43
C GLY A 216 -1.10 -6.62 25.88
N GLU A 217 -1.80 -7.73 26.10
CA GLU A 217 -1.44 -9.04 25.56
C GLU A 217 -2.57 -9.57 24.71
N PHE A 218 -2.25 -10.08 23.53
CA PHE A 218 -3.25 -10.52 22.54
C PHE A 218 -2.80 -11.82 21.89
N CYS A 219 -3.75 -12.73 21.66
CA CYS A 219 -3.52 -13.99 20.96
C CYS A 219 -3.57 -13.76 19.44
N PRO A 220 -2.44 -13.80 18.71
CA PRO A 220 -2.43 -13.57 17.26
C PRO A 220 -3.24 -14.61 16.50
N THR A 221 -3.26 -15.86 16.97
CA THR A 221 -4.07 -16.93 16.36
C THR A 221 -5.56 -16.62 16.46
N ALA A 222 -6.02 -16.08 17.60
CA ALA A 222 -7.42 -15.70 17.78
C ALA A 222 -7.78 -14.49 16.89
N LEU A 223 -6.92 -13.47 16.81
CA LEU A 223 -7.13 -12.32 15.93
C LEU A 223 -7.15 -12.71 14.45
N ASN A 224 -6.26 -13.60 14.01
CA ASN A 224 -6.27 -14.13 12.64
C ASN A 224 -7.53 -14.93 12.33
N LYS A 225 -8.06 -15.70 13.29
CA LYS A 225 -9.37 -16.37 13.14
C LYS A 225 -10.50 -15.36 12.96
N VAL A 226 -10.51 -14.26 13.70
CA VAL A 226 -11.48 -13.17 13.52
C VAL A 226 -11.40 -12.62 12.09
N LYS A 227 -10.22 -12.22 11.64
CA LYS A 227 -9.99 -11.72 10.28
C LYS A 227 -10.49 -12.71 9.23
N LYS A 228 -10.08 -13.98 9.33
CA LYS A 228 -10.47 -15.06 8.40
C LYS A 228 -11.98 -15.21 8.34
N LYS A 229 -12.66 -15.26 9.49
CA LYS A 229 -14.11 -15.45 9.56
C LYS A 229 -14.88 -14.32 8.85
N PHE A 230 -14.44 -13.07 9.01
CA PHE A 230 -15.05 -11.96 8.29
C PHE A 230 -14.75 -11.99 6.79
N SER A 231 -13.53 -12.32 6.36
CA SER A 231 -13.22 -12.49 4.93
C SER A 231 -14.04 -13.58 4.25
N GLU A 232 -14.43 -14.63 4.97
CA GLU A 232 -15.29 -15.69 4.44
C GLU A 232 -16.77 -15.27 4.33
N THR A 233 -17.22 -14.41 5.26
CA THR A 233 -18.63 -14.02 5.39
C THR A 233 -18.97 -12.80 4.54
N ILE A 234 -18.08 -11.80 4.51
CA ILE A 234 -18.26 -10.56 3.76
C ILE A 234 -17.59 -10.72 2.39
N LYS A 235 -18.41 -11.08 1.38
CA LYS A 235 -17.94 -11.32 0.00
C LYS A 235 -18.03 -10.10 -0.92
N LYS A 236 -18.60 -9.00 -0.45
CA LYS A 236 -18.70 -7.77 -1.23
C LYS A 236 -17.30 -7.18 -1.47
N SER A 237 -17.10 -6.62 -2.65
CA SER A 237 -15.99 -5.70 -2.92
C SER A 237 -16.55 -4.30 -3.12
N LEU A 238 -15.84 -3.30 -2.60
CA LEU A 238 -16.07 -1.91 -2.99
C LEU A 238 -15.35 -1.68 -4.33
N SER A 239 -16.00 -1.01 -5.27
CA SER A 239 -15.44 -0.77 -6.60
C SER A 239 -14.17 0.08 -6.56
N HIS A 240 -14.07 0.97 -5.56
CA HIS A 240 -12.89 1.81 -5.31
C HIS A 240 -12.73 2.05 -3.80
N THR A 241 -11.67 1.49 -3.20
CA THR A 241 -11.24 1.81 -1.82
C THR A 241 -9.86 2.45 -1.83
N PRO A 242 -9.66 3.57 -1.12
CA PRO A 242 -8.34 4.21 -1.06
C PRO A 242 -7.32 3.32 -0.36
N LYS A 243 -6.10 3.30 -0.91
CA LYS A 243 -4.97 2.52 -0.36
C LYS A 243 -4.26 3.22 0.81
N LYS A 244 -4.33 4.55 0.86
CA LYS A 244 -3.74 5.38 1.91
C LYS A 244 -4.86 6.07 2.68
N ILE A 245 -4.96 5.80 3.98
CA ILE A 245 -6.06 6.30 4.81
C ILE A 245 -5.54 7.01 6.06
N TYR A 246 -6.16 8.14 6.40
CA TYR A 246 -5.98 8.84 7.66
C TYR A 246 -7.26 8.72 8.48
N LEU A 247 -7.15 8.22 9.71
CA LEU A 247 -8.29 8.14 10.62
C LEU A 247 -8.32 9.40 11.47
N ARG A 248 -9.34 10.23 11.23
CA ARG A 248 -9.61 11.38 12.08
C ARG A 248 -10.18 10.90 13.41
N ARG A 249 -9.74 11.56 14.49
CA ARG A 249 -10.18 11.29 15.86
C ARG A 249 -11.08 12.43 16.33
N ASN A 250 -12.32 12.11 16.71
CA ASN A 250 -13.32 13.07 17.21
C ASN A 250 -13.73 12.83 18.68
N SER A 251 -12.86 12.23 19.50
CA SER A 251 -13.24 11.77 20.85
C SER A 251 -13.23 12.85 21.95
N GLY A 252 -12.87 14.10 21.62
CA GLY A 252 -12.76 15.22 22.58
C GLY A 252 -11.62 15.11 23.61
N LEU A 253 -10.79 14.08 23.56
CA LEU A 253 -9.67 13.82 24.49
C LEU A 253 -8.42 13.40 23.71
N ARG A 254 -7.24 13.84 24.15
CA ARG A 254 -5.98 13.72 23.40
C ARG A 254 -6.11 14.25 21.98
N ASN A 255 -6.56 15.50 21.85
CA ASN A 255 -6.71 16.11 20.54
C ASN A 255 -5.34 16.47 19.98
N ILE A 256 -5.17 16.27 18.68
CA ILE A 256 -3.99 16.78 17.97
C ILE A 256 -4.28 18.23 17.58
N VAL A 257 -3.63 19.18 18.25
CA VAL A 257 -3.97 20.60 18.11
C VAL A 257 -3.72 21.13 16.70
N ASN A 258 -2.73 20.57 16.00
CA ASN A 258 -2.39 20.91 14.62
C ASN A 258 -2.92 19.89 13.60
N SER A 259 -4.06 19.26 13.92
CA SER A 259 -4.74 18.29 13.04
C SER A 259 -5.03 18.83 11.65
N THR A 260 -5.46 20.08 11.52
CA THR A 260 -5.71 20.72 10.21
C THR A 260 -4.46 20.77 9.32
N ASP A 261 -3.27 20.95 9.89
CA ASP A 261 -2.01 20.95 9.13
C ASP A 261 -1.62 19.55 8.71
N ILE A 262 -1.77 18.59 9.62
CA ILE A 262 -1.54 17.16 9.36
C ILE A 262 -2.44 16.67 8.23
N GLU A 263 -3.73 16.96 8.29
CA GLU A 263 -4.71 16.57 7.27
C GLU A 263 -4.36 17.15 5.90
N ARG A 264 -4.02 18.45 5.83
CA ARG A 264 -3.60 19.09 4.58
C ARG A 264 -2.40 18.41 3.95
N ILE A 265 -1.40 18.05 4.77
CA ILE A 265 -0.21 17.34 4.30
C ILE A 265 -0.56 15.93 3.86
N LEU A 266 -1.29 15.17 4.68
CA LEU A 266 -1.65 13.80 4.34
C LEU A 266 -2.43 13.74 3.02
N VAL A 267 -3.37 14.67 2.80
CA VAL A 267 -4.07 14.80 1.51
C VAL A 267 -3.09 15.08 0.37
N SER A 268 -2.09 15.95 0.55
CA SER A 268 -1.07 16.20 -0.48
C SER A 268 -0.20 14.98 -0.81
N TYR A 269 -0.11 13.99 0.09
CA TYR A 269 0.56 12.70 -0.14
C TYR A 269 -0.41 11.56 -0.54
N GLY A 270 -1.65 11.91 -0.90
CA GLY A 270 -2.65 10.98 -1.43
C GLY A 270 -3.42 10.19 -0.38
N TYR A 271 -3.40 10.60 0.89
CA TYR A 271 -4.24 9.99 1.93
C TYR A 271 -5.68 10.50 1.82
N THR A 272 -6.63 9.59 2.03
CA THR A 272 -8.05 9.91 2.19
C THR A 272 -8.41 9.91 3.67
N ILE A 273 -9.15 10.92 4.12
CA ILE A 273 -9.52 11.11 5.53
C ILE A 273 -10.85 10.41 5.79
N PHE A 274 -10.91 9.62 6.87
CA PHE A 274 -12.13 8.93 7.31
C PHE A 274 -12.40 9.18 8.79
N GLU A 275 -13.70 9.18 9.12
CA GLU A 275 -14.22 9.21 10.49
C GLU A 275 -14.92 7.87 10.73
N PRO A 276 -14.23 6.88 11.34
CA PRO A 276 -14.73 5.51 11.44
C PRO A 276 -16.09 5.39 12.14
N GLU A 277 -16.41 6.29 13.06
CA GLU A 277 -17.71 6.34 13.74
C GLU A 277 -18.89 6.61 12.81
N LYS A 278 -18.65 7.20 11.62
CA LYS A 278 -19.68 7.44 10.60
C LYS A 278 -19.88 6.26 9.65
N LEU A 279 -19.03 5.24 9.73
CA LEU A 279 -19.06 4.08 8.85
C LEU A 279 -19.76 2.90 9.55
N SER A 280 -20.54 2.14 8.78
CA SER A 280 -21.01 0.82 9.22
C SER A 280 -19.84 -0.14 9.44
N PHE A 281 -20.06 -1.20 10.20
CA PHE A 281 -19.03 -2.22 10.41
C PHE A 281 -18.51 -2.83 9.09
N GLU A 282 -19.41 -3.11 8.13
CA GLU A 282 -19.03 -3.67 6.82
C GLU A 282 -18.11 -2.70 6.05
N GLU A 283 -18.44 -1.41 6.03
CA GLU A 283 -17.60 -0.39 5.39
C GLU A 283 -16.24 -0.26 6.07
N GLN A 284 -16.19 -0.33 7.40
CA GLN A 284 -14.92 -0.33 8.14
C GLN A 284 -14.09 -1.57 7.78
N PHE A 285 -14.68 -2.76 7.76
CA PHE A 285 -13.98 -3.98 7.35
C PHE A 285 -13.39 -3.87 5.93
N LEU A 286 -14.19 -3.40 4.96
CA LEU A 286 -13.77 -3.25 3.57
C LEU A 286 -12.70 -2.17 3.39
N LEU A 287 -12.78 -1.07 4.14
CA LEU A 287 -11.79 0.00 4.12
C LEU A 287 -10.42 -0.50 4.60
N PHE A 288 -10.37 -1.17 5.76
CA PHE A 288 -9.11 -1.60 6.37
C PHE A 288 -8.51 -2.81 5.66
N SER A 289 -9.32 -3.74 5.15
CA SER A 289 -8.81 -4.91 4.40
C SER A 289 -8.08 -4.53 3.10
N ASN A 290 -8.39 -3.37 2.51
CA ASN A 290 -7.77 -2.87 1.29
C ASN A 290 -6.64 -1.84 1.52
N ALA A 291 -6.44 -1.39 2.76
CA ALA A 291 -5.47 -0.35 3.09
C ALA A 291 -4.02 -0.87 3.03
N GLU A 292 -3.14 -0.08 2.42
CA GLU A 292 -1.69 -0.32 2.36
C GLU A 292 -0.93 0.60 3.33
N SER A 293 -1.49 1.77 3.64
CA SER A 293 -0.94 2.68 4.63
C SER A 293 -2.03 3.37 5.43
N ILE A 294 -1.89 3.33 6.75
CA ILE A 294 -2.85 3.86 7.73
C ILE A 294 -2.10 4.81 8.67
N ILE A 295 -2.56 6.04 8.77
CA ILE A 295 -2.08 6.99 9.79
C ILE A 295 -3.24 7.34 10.71
N SER A 296 -3.03 7.29 12.02
CA SER A 296 -4.08 7.60 12.99
C SER A 296 -3.50 8.05 14.32
N ALA A 297 -4.20 8.95 15.01
CA ALA A 297 -4.00 9.13 16.44
C ALA A 297 -4.32 7.81 17.19
N SER A 298 -3.59 7.53 18.28
CA SER A 298 -3.87 6.37 19.13
C SER A 298 -5.32 6.41 19.64
N GLY A 299 -6.07 5.34 19.39
CA GLY A 299 -7.49 5.27 19.70
C GLY A 299 -8.16 4.01 19.19
N ALA A 300 -9.40 3.80 19.62
CA ALA A 300 -10.10 2.53 19.41
C ALA A 300 -10.32 2.15 17.93
N ALA A 301 -10.37 3.14 17.04
CA ALA A 301 -10.47 2.90 15.60
C ALA A 301 -9.30 2.07 15.02
N LEU A 302 -8.10 2.14 15.63
CA LEU A 302 -6.94 1.35 15.22
C LEU A 302 -7.14 -0.16 15.45
N ALA A 303 -8.13 -0.57 16.25
CA ALA A 303 -8.46 -1.98 16.40
C ALA A 303 -8.92 -2.62 15.08
N ASN A 304 -9.48 -1.84 14.15
CA ASN A 304 -9.82 -2.33 12.81
C ASN A 304 -8.58 -2.76 11.99
N CYS A 305 -7.36 -2.36 12.38
CA CYS A 305 -6.15 -2.79 11.68
C CYS A 305 -5.93 -4.31 11.76
N ILE A 306 -6.64 -5.06 12.62
CA ILE A 306 -6.63 -6.53 12.58
C ILE A 306 -7.14 -7.09 11.24
N PHE A 307 -7.87 -6.29 10.45
CA PHE A 307 -8.39 -6.68 9.14
C PHE A 307 -7.42 -6.42 7.98
N CYS A 308 -6.36 -5.63 8.21
CA CYS A 308 -5.39 -5.27 7.17
C CYS A 308 -4.60 -6.49 6.68
N SER A 309 -4.08 -6.39 5.45
CA SER A 309 -3.19 -7.41 4.91
C SER A 309 -1.79 -7.34 5.54
N PRO A 310 -1.06 -8.46 5.65
CA PRO A 310 0.34 -8.43 6.05
C PRO A 310 1.14 -7.47 5.16
N GLY A 311 2.07 -6.72 5.76
CA GLY A 311 2.86 -5.68 5.08
C GLY A 311 2.22 -4.29 5.07
N THR A 312 0.96 -4.13 5.49
CA THR A 312 0.33 -2.79 5.65
C THR A 312 1.13 -1.95 6.65
N GLU A 313 1.44 -0.71 6.28
CA GLU A 313 2.09 0.29 7.12
C GLU A 313 1.06 0.95 8.05
N VAL A 314 1.29 0.89 9.36
CA VAL A 314 0.42 1.50 10.38
C VAL A 314 1.23 2.45 11.23
N THR A 315 0.97 3.75 11.06
CA THR A 315 1.63 4.81 11.83
C THR A 315 0.69 5.37 12.88
N VAL A 316 1.09 5.22 14.13
CA VAL A 316 0.33 5.67 15.28
C VAL A 316 0.90 6.98 15.82
N LEU A 317 0.07 8.02 15.84
CA LEU A 317 0.39 9.32 16.43
C LEU A 317 0.05 9.29 17.92
N MET A 318 1.03 9.56 18.78
CA MET A 318 0.89 9.46 20.24
C MET A 318 1.49 10.68 20.95
N SER A 319 1.02 10.97 22.17
CA SER A 319 1.60 12.02 23.03
C SER A 319 2.77 11.46 23.85
N ASP A 320 3.76 12.30 24.13
CA ASP A 320 4.96 12.06 24.95
C ASP A 320 4.66 11.96 26.46
N HIS A 321 3.77 11.07 26.89
CA HIS A 321 3.47 10.88 28.31
C HIS A 321 4.16 9.66 28.91
N ARG A 322 4.69 9.78 30.14
CA ARG A 322 5.41 8.69 30.83
C ARG A 322 4.54 7.48 31.18
N GLU A 323 3.23 7.72 31.38
CA GLU A 323 2.24 6.69 31.72
C GLU A 323 1.52 6.15 30.47
N MET A 324 1.93 6.58 29.27
CA MET A 324 1.36 6.11 28.02
C MET A 324 1.77 4.67 27.74
N ILE A 325 0.82 3.86 27.30
CA ILE A 325 1.07 2.46 26.89
C ILE A 325 1.44 2.46 25.41
N TYR A 326 2.72 2.69 25.10
CA TYR A 326 3.20 2.74 23.71
C TYR A 326 3.10 1.39 22.99
N ASN A 327 3.22 0.27 23.71
CA ASN A 327 3.32 -1.05 23.08
C ASN A 327 1.96 -1.70 22.75
N TYR A 328 0.83 -1.05 23.06
CA TYR A 328 -0.50 -1.64 22.82
C TYR A 328 -0.67 -2.10 21.37
N TRP A 329 -0.41 -1.18 20.42
CA TRP A 329 -0.67 -1.44 19.00
C TRP A 329 0.37 -2.36 18.38
N SER A 330 1.64 -2.24 18.77
CA SER A 330 2.69 -3.15 18.31
C SER A 330 2.45 -4.58 18.78
N ASN A 331 2.00 -4.77 20.03
CA ASN A 331 1.69 -6.10 20.56
C ASN A 331 0.50 -6.76 19.86
N MET A 332 -0.42 -5.95 19.35
CA MET A 332 -1.60 -6.42 18.63
C MET A 332 -1.32 -6.69 17.15
N LEU A 333 -0.62 -5.77 16.47
CA LEU A 333 -0.56 -5.72 15.00
C LEU A 333 0.69 -6.35 14.41
N SER A 334 1.85 -6.20 15.05
CA SER A 334 3.09 -6.76 14.49
C SER A 334 3.08 -8.29 14.38
N PRO A 335 2.47 -9.05 15.33
CA PRO A 335 2.33 -10.51 15.17
C PRO A 335 1.41 -10.93 14.01
N LEU A 336 0.59 -10.01 13.49
CA LEU A 336 -0.26 -10.23 12.31
C LEU A 336 0.48 -9.87 11.00
N GLY A 337 1.75 -9.48 11.09
CA GLY A 337 2.59 -9.13 9.95
C GLY A 337 2.47 -7.68 9.49
N LEU A 338 1.90 -6.77 10.29
CA LEU A 338 1.82 -5.35 9.96
C LEU A 338 3.07 -4.59 10.39
N ASN A 339 3.44 -3.57 9.63
CA ASN A 339 4.57 -2.69 9.92
C ASN A 339 4.10 -1.54 10.82
N VAL A 340 4.39 -1.63 12.12
CA VAL A 340 3.97 -0.62 13.10
C VAL A 340 5.04 0.45 13.26
N ASN A 341 4.65 1.70 13.11
CA ASN A 341 5.47 2.89 13.28
C ASN A 341 4.83 3.84 14.30
N TYR A 342 5.64 4.61 15.02
CA TYR A 342 5.16 5.63 15.96
C TYR A 342 5.72 7.01 15.63
N ILE A 343 4.86 8.02 15.71
CA ILE A 343 5.28 9.42 15.77
C ILE A 343 4.79 10.00 17.09
N ILE A 344 5.73 10.34 17.95
CA ILE A 344 5.49 10.89 19.27
C ILE A 344 5.49 12.41 19.17
N GLY A 345 4.41 13.00 19.67
CA GLY A 345 4.16 14.42 19.69
C GLY A 345 4.25 15.01 21.09
N ASN A 346 4.52 16.31 21.16
CA ASN A 346 4.71 17.02 22.42
C ASN A 346 3.37 17.39 23.03
N SER A 347 3.16 17.03 24.29
CA SER A 347 1.96 17.36 25.06
C SER A 347 1.85 18.87 25.30
N ILE A 348 0.62 19.39 25.30
CA ILE A 348 0.30 20.82 25.44
C ILE A 348 -0.59 21.03 26.67
N ASN A 349 -0.31 22.10 27.42
CA ASN A 349 -0.92 22.47 28.71
C ASN A 349 -0.66 21.44 29.83
N SER A 350 0.36 21.78 30.62
CA SER A 350 1.01 20.99 31.68
C SER A 350 0.25 20.89 33.01
N ASP A 351 -0.87 21.59 33.18
CA ASP A 351 -1.47 21.73 34.52
C ASP A 351 -2.15 20.45 35.01
N LEU A 352 -2.38 19.49 34.11
CA LEU A 352 -2.69 18.11 34.43
C LEU A 352 -1.89 17.22 33.46
N PHE A 353 -0.71 16.74 33.87
CA PHE A 353 0.02 15.66 33.19
C PHE A 353 -0.83 14.39 33.18
N SER A 354 -1.78 14.34 32.26
CA SER A 354 -2.69 13.23 32.06
C SER A 354 -2.34 12.55 30.75
N ILE A 355 -2.51 11.24 30.70
CA ILE A 355 -2.54 10.48 29.43
C ILE A 355 -3.65 10.96 28.48
N HIS A 356 -4.49 11.91 28.89
CA HIS A 356 -5.57 12.50 28.09
C HIS A 356 -5.25 13.89 27.53
N SER A 357 -4.07 14.45 27.82
CA SER A 357 -3.69 15.79 27.36
C SER A 357 -3.60 15.89 25.84
N ASP A 358 -3.92 17.08 25.32
CA ASP A 358 -3.75 17.42 23.90
C ASP A 358 -2.27 17.50 23.54
N PHE A 359 -1.94 17.34 22.27
CA PHE A 359 -0.54 17.30 21.80
C PHE A 359 -0.37 17.82 20.38
N ASN A 360 0.85 18.21 20.02
CA ASN A 360 1.22 18.56 18.65
C ASN A 360 2.11 17.48 18.03
N ILE A 361 1.98 17.28 16.72
CA ILE A 361 2.92 16.47 15.94
C ILE A 361 3.83 17.40 15.14
N GLN A 362 5.13 17.14 15.17
CA GLN A 362 6.10 17.88 14.36
C GLN A 362 5.90 17.58 12.88
N ILE A 363 5.55 18.62 12.12
CA ILE A 363 5.20 18.51 10.70
C ILE A 363 6.37 18.00 9.85
N SER A 364 7.60 18.44 10.15
CA SER A 364 8.80 17.97 9.47
C SER A 364 9.00 16.45 9.63
N GLY A 365 8.88 15.95 10.86
CA GLY A 365 9.00 14.52 11.15
C GLY A 365 7.88 13.68 10.50
N LEU A 366 6.66 14.22 10.41
CA LEU A 366 5.57 13.57 9.68
C LEU A 366 5.86 13.47 8.18
N LYS A 367 6.36 14.54 7.55
CA LYS A 367 6.73 14.54 6.12
C LYS A 367 7.86 13.57 5.84
N GLU A 368 8.95 13.65 6.61
CA GLU A 368 10.09 12.73 6.50
C GLU A 368 9.61 11.28 6.62
N HIS A 369 8.75 11.00 7.59
CA HIS A 369 8.18 9.67 7.74
C HIS A 369 7.39 9.22 6.50
N ILE A 370 6.45 10.02 6.01
CA ILE A 370 5.63 9.67 4.84
C ILE A 370 6.50 9.47 3.60
N GLU A 371 7.52 10.31 3.42
CA GLU A 371 8.50 10.16 2.35
C GLU A 371 9.23 8.82 2.49
N THR A 372 9.70 8.46 3.70
CA THR A 372 10.31 7.14 3.92
C THR A 372 9.33 5.98 3.69
N LEU A 373 8.04 6.12 4.02
CA LEU A 373 7.02 5.12 3.69
C LEU A 373 6.84 4.98 2.17
N GLY A 374 6.82 6.10 1.45
CA GLY A 374 6.77 6.16 -0.01
C GLY A 374 8.00 5.54 -0.68
N HIS A 375 9.17 5.69 -0.06
CA HIS A 375 10.40 5.03 -0.50
C HIS A 375 10.51 3.55 -0.11
N ARG A 376 9.71 3.08 0.88
CA ARG A 376 9.73 1.69 1.38
C ARG A 376 8.78 0.72 0.67
N ASN A 377 7.86 1.21 -0.17
CA ASN A 377 7.08 0.38 -1.09
C ASN A 377 7.78 0.10 -2.43
N ILE A 378 9.01 0.60 -2.61
CA ILE A 378 9.85 0.23 -3.74
C ILE A 378 10.59 -1.04 -3.33
N LYS A 379 10.07 -2.20 -3.74
CA LYS A 379 10.79 -3.47 -3.68
C LYS A 379 12.26 -3.23 -4.07
N THR A 380 13.12 -3.43 -3.08
CA THR A 380 14.56 -3.23 -3.12
C THR A 380 15.21 -4.14 -4.16
N GLN A 381 15.28 -3.69 -5.41
CA GLN A 381 16.33 -4.01 -6.39
C GLN A 381 16.19 -3.31 -7.76
N GLN A 382 15.38 -2.25 -7.88
CA GLN A 382 15.07 -1.66 -9.20
C GLN A 382 15.64 -0.25 -9.43
N ILE A 383 15.75 0.62 -8.41
CA ILE A 383 16.35 1.95 -8.55
C ILE A 383 17.70 1.97 -7.84
N HIS A 384 18.76 2.35 -8.56
CA HIS A 384 20.10 2.44 -7.98
C HIS A 384 20.17 3.56 -6.93
N PRO A 385 20.84 3.38 -5.78
CA PRO A 385 20.88 4.37 -4.69
C PRO A 385 21.44 5.75 -5.06
N THR A 386 22.22 5.85 -6.14
CA THR A 386 22.78 7.12 -6.63
C THR A 386 21.90 7.80 -7.67
N ALA A 387 20.78 7.20 -8.07
CA ALA A 387 19.81 7.85 -8.93
C ALA A 387 19.03 8.90 -8.13
N ASN A 388 18.83 10.07 -8.71
CA ASN A 388 17.98 11.12 -8.17
C ASN A 388 16.62 11.03 -8.89
N VAL A 389 15.66 10.36 -8.26
CA VAL A 389 14.30 10.18 -8.80
C VAL A 389 13.36 11.04 -8.00
N SER A 390 12.70 11.99 -8.66
CA SER A 390 11.68 12.82 -8.02
C SER A 390 10.54 11.96 -7.47
N PRO A 391 10.04 12.22 -6.25
CA PRO A 391 8.90 11.50 -5.69
C PRO A 391 7.57 11.77 -6.42
N PHE A 392 7.55 12.77 -7.31
CA PHE A 392 6.38 13.13 -8.12
C PHE A 392 6.36 12.45 -9.50
N ALA A 393 7.47 11.81 -9.89
CA ALA A 393 7.51 11.04 -11.13
C ALA A 393 6.64 9.78 -11.01
N ASP A 394 5.90 9.45 -12.05
CA ASP A 394 5.11 8.23 -12.14
C ASP A 394 5.95 7.10 -12.74
N ILE A 395 6.36 6.15 -11.89
CA ILE A 395 7.26 5.06 -12.26
C ILE A 395 6.47 3.75 -12.21
N GLY A 396 6.28 3.13 -13.37
CA GLY A 396 5.58 1.86 -13.51
C GLY A 396 6.26 0.68 -12.82
N GLU A 397 5.54 -0.42 -12.68
CA GLU A 397 6.05 -1.66 -12.09
C GLU A 397 7.27 -2.20 -12.84
N ASN A 398 8.24 -2.78 -12.13
CA ASN A 398 9.43 -3.40 -12.72
C ASN A 398 10.33 -2.46 -13.53
N VAL A 399 10.32 -1.17 -13.23
CA VAL A 399 11.21 -0.19 -13.88
C VAL A 399 12.58 -0.18 -13.21
N LEU A 400 13.62 -0.48 -13.98
CA LEU A 400 15.01 -0.42 -13.54
C LEU A 400 15.62 0.95 -13.82
N ILE A 401 16.24 1.59 -12.83
CA ILE A 401 16.91 2.88 -12.96
C ILE A 401 18.38 2.76 -12.52
N GLY A 402 19.29 3.04 -13.44
CA GLY A 402 20.73 2.94 -13.27
C GLY A 402 21.34 4.08 -12.44
N PRO A 403 22.61 3.94 -12.03
CA PRO A 403 23.31 4.90 -11.19
C PRO A 403 23.37 6.30 -11.80
N SER A 404 23.31 7.33 -10.94
CA SER A 404 23.54 8.73 -11.32
C SER A 404 22.58 9.26 -12.39
N THR A 405 21.41 8.62 -12.52
CA THR A 405 20.32 9.05 -13.39
C THR A 405 19.47 10.09 -12.67
N ILE A 406 18.99 11.09 -13.39
CA ILE A 406 18.07 12.12 -12.88
C ILE A 406 16.70 11.91 -13.55
N ILE A 407 15.67 11.74 -12.74
CA ILE A 407 14.27 11.71 -13.19
C ILE A 407 13.53 12.88 -12.54
N HIS A 408 13.09 13.82 -13.37
CA HIS A 408 12.39 15.04 -12.96
C HIS A 408 10.92 14.75 -12.56
N PRO A 409 10.25 15.69 -11.86
CA PRO A 409 8.88 15.50 -11.35
C PRO A 409 7.82 15.17 -12.41
N ASN A 410 7.93 15.76 -13.61
CA ASN A 410 6.88 15.70 -14.64
C ASN A 410 7.15 14.58 -15.66
N VAL A 411 7.37 13.37 -15.15
CA VAL A 411 7.78 12.20 -15.95
C VAL A 411 6.87 11.02 -15.66
N VAL A 412 6.46 10.31 -16.71
CA VAL A 412 5.75 9.03 -16.66
C VAL A 412 6.58 7.97 -17.38
N ILE A 413 6.93 6.88 -16.69
CA ILE A 413 7.66 5.74 -17.25
C ILE A 413 6.81 4.47 -17.13
N GLY A 414 6.45 3.88 -18.27
CA GLY A 414 5.69 2.64 -18.31
C GLY A 414 6.43 1.44 -17.71
N LYS A 415 5.66 0.43 -17.28
CA LYS A 415 6.16 -0.80 -16.65
C LYS A 415 7.23 -1.54 -17.47
N ASN A 416 8.04 -2.35 -16.79
CA ASN A 416 9.10 -3.20 -17.36
C ASN A 416 10.15 -2.43 -18.17
N SER A 417 10.33 -1.13 -17.89
CA SER A 417 11.32 -0.31 -18.57
C SER A 417 12.68 -0.37 -17.85
N ARG A 418 13.75 -0.04 -18.56
CA ARG A 418 15.11 0.07 -18.04
C ARG A 418 15.74 1.37 -18.52
N VAL A 419 16.15 2.19 -17.57
CA VAL A 419 16.93 3.41 -17.77
C VAL A 419 18.33 3.14 -17.25
N GLU A 420 19.33 3.22 -18.12
CA GLU A 420 20.73 3.02 -17.74
C GLU A 420 21.35 4.27 -17.11
N ALA A 421 22.62 4.18 -16.74
CA ALA A 421 23.30 5.19 -15.93
C ALA A 421 23.40 6.56 -16.63
N PHE A 422 23.46 7.62 -15.82
CA PHE A 422 23.71 9.00 -16.28
C PHE A 422 22.68 9.54 -17.28
N CYS A 423 21.45 9.00 -17.29
CA CYS A 423 20.37 9.59 -18.08
C CYS A 423 19.74 10.78 -17.34
N GLU A 424 19.08 11.66 -18.09
CA GLU A 424 18.28 12.75 -17.53
C GLU A 424 16.93 12.82 -18.24
N LEU A 425 15.85 12.49 -17.53
CA LEU A 425 14.50 12.41 -18.09
C LEU A 425 13.60 13.50 -17.48
N GLY A 426 12.87 14.20 -18.34
CA GLY A 426 11.94 15.26 -17.97
C GLY A 426 12.59 16.64 -17.86
N VAL A 427 13.53 16.96 -18.73
CA VAL A 427 14.16 18.30 -18.73
C VAL A 427 13.10 19.35 -19.12
N ALA A 428 12.81 20.26 -18.19
CA ALA A 428 11.88 21.35 -18.42
C ALA A 428 12.44 22.38 -19.41
N THR A 429 11.56 22.95 -20.23
CA THR A 429 11.92 23.99 -21.22
C THR A 429 10.74 24.94 -21.45
N PRO A 430 10.98 26.24 -21.68
CA PRO A 430 9.92 27.19 -22.00
C PRO A 430 9.28 26.96 -23.38
N LEU A 431 9.88 26.11 -24.22
CA LEU A 431 9.35 25.76 -25.54
C LEU A 431 8.30 24.64 -25.51
N GLY A 432 8.18 23.92 -24.38
CA GLY A 432 7.21 22.85 -24.19
C GLY A 432 5.85 23.39 -23.73
N ASP A 433 4.80 22.59 -23.95
CA ASP A 433 3.44 22.88 -23.47
C ASP A 433 3.20 22.55 -21.98
N LYS A 434 4.27 22.16 -21.26
CA LYS A 434 4.27 21.71 -19.85
C LYS A 434 3.57 20.38 -19.58
N SER A 435 3.10 19.67 -20.60
CA SER A 435 2.69 18.28 -20.46
C SER A 435 3.87 17.39 -20.05
N PRO A 436 3.63 16.26 -19.36
CA PRO A 436 4.71 15.39 -18.90
C PRO A 436 5.51 14.81 -20.06
N LEU A 437 6.76 14.43 -19.77
CA LEU A 437 7.44 13.41 -20.57
C LEU A 437 6.74 12.06 -20.33
N VAL A 438 6.25 11.43 -21.39
CA VAL A 438 5.63 10.10 -21.33
C VAL A 438 6.48 9.09 -22.11
N ILE A 439 6.96 8.06 -21.42
CA ILE A 439 7.64 6.90 -22.00
C ILE A 439 6.77 5.67 -21.80
N GLY A 440 6.38 5.00 -22.89
CA GLY A 440 5.58 3.78 -22.84
C GLY A 440 6.29 2.59 -22.19
N GLU A 441 5.55 1.51 -21.98
CA GLU A 441 6.06 0.29 -21.35
C GLU A 441 7.18 -0.41 -22.15
N GLY A 442 8.05 -1.12 -21.45
CA GLY A 442 9.10 -1.94 -22.05
C GLY A 442 10.23 -1.14 -22.71
N ALA A 443 10.46 0.09 -22.27
CA ALA A 443 11.53 0.92 -22.84
C ALA A 443 12.92 0.45 -22.39
N LEU A 444 13.92 0.56 -23.26
CA LEU A 444 15.34 0.42 -22.96
C LEU A 444 16.05 1.72 -23.33
N ILE A 445 16.28 2.57 -22.34
CA ILE A 445 17.00 3.85 -22.49
C ILE A 445 18.44 3.64 -22.02
N ARG A 446 19.38 3.66 -22.97
CA ARG A 446 20.81 3.49 -22.71
C ARG A 446 21.48 4.77 -22.22
N SER A 447 22.65 4.59 -21.61
CA SER A 447 23.33 5.62 -20.81
C SER A 447 23.51 6.97 -21.50
N HIS A 448 23.54 8.04 -20.71
CA HIS A 448 23.72 9.43 -21.14
C HIS A 448 22.61 9.99 -22.05
N SER A 449 21.45 9.34 -22.10
CA SER A 449 20.34 9.86 -22.90
C SER A 449 19.56 10.93 -22.13
N ILE A 450 19.12 11.97 -22.84
CA ILE A 450 18.40 13.13 -22.32
C ILE A 450 17.05 13.26 -23.02
N PHE A 451 15.98 13.34 -22.24
CA PHE A 451 14.62 13.52 -22.75
C PHE A 451 13.96 14.73 -22.08
N TYR A 452 13.39 15.61 -22.89
CA TYR A 452 12.69 16.80 -22.42
C TYR A 452 11.22 16.50 -22.10
N GLU A 453 10.62 17.35 -21.26
CA GLU A 453 9.18 17.38 -21.05
C GLU A 453 8.42 17.67 -22.35
N SER A 454 7.09 17.52 -22.30
CA SER A 454 6.19 17.74 -23.43
C SER A 454 6.37 16.77 -24.59
N SER A 455 7.01 15.63 -24.36
CA SER A 455 7.24 14.59 -25.36
C SER A 455 6.57 13.29 -24.95
N SER A 456 6.03 12.56 -25.93
CA SER A 456 5.33 11.30 -25.70
C SER A 456 5.82 10.23 -26.66
N ILE A 457 6.32 9.12 -26.13
CA ILE A 457 6.86 8.01 -26.91
C ILE A 457 6.13 6.73 -26.50
N GLY A 458 5.66 5.96 -27.49
CA GLY A 458 4.96 4.70 -27.27
C GLY A 458 5.79 3.59 -26.62
N SER A 459 5.19 2.41 -26.48
CA SER A 459 5.83 1.24 -25.89
C SER A 459 7.02 0.74 -26.71
N GLY A 460 7.97 0.06 -26.07
CA GLY A 460 9.10 -0.59 -26.75
C GLY A 460 10.16 0.36 -27.31
N LEU A 461 10.28 1.57 -26.76
CA LEU A 461 11.38 2.49 -27.08
C LEU A 461 12.73 1.81 -26.84
N VAL A 462 13.66 1.90 -27.78
CA VAL A 462 15.05 1.46 -27.57
C VAL A 462 16.02 2.55 -28.02
N THR A 463 16.92 2.98 -27.15
CA THR A 463 17.96 3.95 -27.49
C THR A 463 19.36 3.34 -27.52
N GLY A 464 20.25 3.91 -28.32
CA GLY A 464 21.69 3.86 -28.15
C GLY A 464 22.14 4.80 -27.04
N HIS A 465 23.44 4.99 -26.89
CA HIS A 465 23.98 5.89 -25.88
C HIS A 465 23.91 7.36 -26.33
N ASN A 466 23.85 8.29 -25.38
CA ASN A 466 23.96 9.73 -25.65
C ASN A 466 22.93 10.24 -26.69
N VAL A 467 21.67 9.82 -26.53
CA VAL A 467 20.55 10.29 -27.36
C VAL A 467 19.93 11.52 -26.74
N ILE A 468 19.55 12.51 -27.55
CA ILE A 468 18.82 13.70 -27.09
C ILE A 468 17.47 13.79 -27.79
N VAL A 469 16.39 13.86 -27.02
CA VAL A 469 15.03 14.09 -27.53
C VAL A 469 14.44 15.32 -26.88
N ARG A 470 14.22 16.36 -27.67
CA ARG A 470 13.66 17.63 -27.24
C ARG A 470 12.12 17.63 -27.20
N GLU A 471 11.56 18.71 -26.68
CA GLU A 471 10.14 18.89 -26.39
C GLU A 471 9.21 18.71 -27.59
N ASN A 472 7.92 18.48 -27.31
CA ASN A 472 6.86 18.36 -28.31
C ASN A 472 7.13 17.26 -29.36
N THR A 473 7.98 16.28 -29.03
CA THR A 473 8.24 15.13 -29.88
C THR A 473 7.24 14.03 -29.55
N VAL A 474 6.49 13.59 -30.57
CA VAL A 474 5.55 12.47 -30.46
C VAL A 474 6.08 11.31 -31.29
N ALA A 475 6.24 10.14 -30.66
CA ALA A 475 6.67 8.92 -31.33
C ALA A 475 5.75 7.74 -31.04
N GLY A 476 5.53 6.90 -32.05
CA GLY A 476 4.77 5.65 -31.93
C GLY A 476 5.49 4.56 -31.12
N CYS A 477 4.98 3.33 -31.23
CA CYS A 477 5.57 2.16 -30.59
C CYS A 477 6.82 1.65 -31.32
N ASN A 478 7.67 0.90 -30.61
CA ASN A 478 8.87 0.24 -31.12
C ASN A 478 9.84 1.18 -31.87
N PHE A 479 9.91 2.45 -31.45
CA PHE A 479 10.85 3.41 -31.99
C PHE A 479 12.28 3.08 -31.53
N GLN A 480 13.20 2.96 -32.48
CA GLN A 480 14.61 2.71 -32.18
C GLN A 480 15.47 3.92 -32.56
N ILE A 481 16.28 4.38 -31.61
CA ILE A 481 17.12 5.56 -31.75
C ILE A 481 18.59 5.17 -31.60
N GLY A 482 19.42 5.35 -32.62
CA GLY A 482 20.84 5.01 -32.55
C GLY A 482 21.66 5.99 -31.70
N THR A 483 22.86 5.56 -31.29
CA THR A 483 23.79 6.34 -30.46
C THR A 483 24.09 7.73 -31.04
N ASN A 484 24.21 8.76 -30.19
CA ASN A 484 24.50 10.16 -30.57
C ASN A 484 23.45 10.80 -31.51
N THR A 485 22.23 10.30 -31.53
CA THR A 485 21.15 10.89 -32.32
C THR A 485 20.50 12.04 -31.56
N GLU A 486 20.18 13.11 -32.27
CA GLU A 486 19.53 14.30 -31.72
C GLU A 486 18.23 14.61 -32.47
N ILE A 487 17.15 14.79 -31.72
CA ILE A 487 15.82 15.17 -32.21
C ILE A 487 15.47 16.53 -31.61
N GLN A 488 15.37 17.57 -32.44
CA GLN A 488 15.31 18.99 -32.02
C GLN A 488 13.96 19.45 -31.44
N GLY A 489 12.91 18.63 -31.54
CA GLY A 489 11.58 18.92 -30.97
C GLY A 489 10.51 19.21 -32.03
N ASP A 490 9.25 19.27 -31.63
CA ASP A 490 8.10 19.46 -32.53
C ASP A 490 8.04 18.40 -33.67
N CYS A 491 8.59 17.21 -33.43
CA CYS A 491 8.71 16.14 -34.41
C CYS A 491 7.61 15.09 -34.25
N LYS A 492 7.23 14.43 -35.35
CA LYS A 492 6.26 13.33 -35.35
C LYS A 492 6.87 12.08 -35.95
N ILE A 493 6.99 11.03 -35.16
CA ILE A 493 7.61 9.77 -35.54
C ILE A 493 6.58 8.64 -35.44
N GLY A 494 6.45 7.86 -36.51
CA GLY A 494 5.53 6.73 -36.59
C GLY A 494 5.96 5.52 -35.75
N ASN A 495 5.23 4.43 -35.92
CA ASN A 495 5.55 3.15 -35.32
C ASN A 495 6.73 2.48 -36.04
N TYR A 496 7.53 1.73 -35.29
CA TYR A 496 8.56 0.86 -35.85
C TYR A 496 9.62 1.57 -36.72
N VAL A 497 9.77 2.87 -36.54
CA VAL A 497 10.82 3.68 -37.17
C VAL A 497 12.17 3.32 -36.55
N ARG A 498 13.23 3.28 -37.38
CA ARG A 498 14.57 2.95 -36.92
C ARG A 498 15.58 3.99 -37.37
N PHE A 499 16.13 4.72 -36.40
CA PHE A 499 17.28 5.58 -36.59
C PHE A 499 18.54 4.82 -36.18
N GLN A 500 19.55 4.88 -37.02
CA GLN A 500 20.90 4.46 -36.67
C GLN A 500 21.67 5.62 -36.02
N SER A 501 22.96 5.43 -35.77
CA SER A 501 23.76 6.38 -34.98
C SER A 501 23.97 7.74 -35.67
N ASN A 502 24.09 8.80 -34.89
CA ASN A 502 24.40 10.17 -35.33
C ASN A 502 23.38 10.72 -36.35
N VAL A 503 22.10 10.41 -36.20
CA VAL A 503 21.05 11.07 -36.98
C VAL A 503 20.73 12.43 -36.35
N PHE A 504 20.54 13.45 -37.18
CA PHE A 504 20.05 14.75 -36.73
C PHE A 504 18.66 15.01 -37.33
N VAL A 505 17.66 15.25 -36.47
CA VAL A 505 16.28 15.52 -36.89
C VAL A 505 15.90 16.95 -36.52
N GLY A 506 15.90 17.84 -37.51
CA GLY A 506 15.43 19.22 -37.37
C GLY A 506 13.94 19.31 -37.01
N LYS A 507 13.55 20.38 -36.30
CA LYS A 507 12.18 20.61 -35.85
C LYS A 507 11.15 20.48 -36.97
N LYS A 508 9.93 20.04 -36.62
CA LYS A 508 8.77 19.84 -37.52
C LYS A 508 8.91 18.68 -38.51
N THR A 509 9.96 17.89 -38.43
CA THR A 509 10.12 16.70 -39.28
C THR A 509 9.08 15.65 -38.91
N THR A 510 8.44 15.07 -39.93
CA THR A 510 7.48 13.96 -39.78
C THR A 510 8.03 12.72 -40.51
N ILE A 511 8.08 11.59 -39.81
CA ILE A 511 8.59 10.32 -40.35
C ILE A 511 7.58 9.23 -40.02
N ASN A 512 6.93 8.66 -41.05
CA ASN A 512 5.88 7.65 -40.90
C ASN A 512 6.46 6.23 -40.67
N ASP A 513 5.54 5.30 -40.41
CA ASP A 513 5.81 3.95 -39.94
C ASP A 513 6.83 3.18 -40.79
N PHE A 514 7.65 2.37 -40.13
CA PHE A 514 8.63 1.48 -40.74
C PHE A 514 9.73 2.16 -41.57
N ALA A 515 9.89 3.48 -41.50
CA ALA A 515 11.00 4.17 -42.15
C ALA A 515 12.35 3.80 -41.51
N TRP A 516 13.39 3.69 -42.35
CA TRP A 516 14.76 3.46 -41.91
C TRP A 516 15.61 4.69 -42.21
N VAL A 517 16.30 5.18 -41.18
CA VAL A 517 17.23 6.31 -41.29
C VAL A 517 18.60 5.84 -40.83
N LEU A 518 19.53 5.74 -41.77
CA LEU A 518 20.86 5.18 -41.53
C LEU A 518 21.83 6.22 -40.95
N PRO A 519 23.07 5.83 -40.56
CA PRO A 519 23.93 6.73 -39.80
C PRO A 519 24.23 8.06 -40.50
N TYR A 520 24.39 9.13 -39.74
CA TYR A 520 24.77 10.46 -40.26
C TYR A 520 23.77 11.09 -41.24
N VAL A 521 22.51 10.67 -41.22
CA VAL A 521 21.46 11.40 -41.96
C VAL A 521 21.10 12.67 -41.21
N ILE A 522 20.98 13.78 -41.96
CA ILE A 522 20.65 15.09 -41.42
C ILE A 522 19.37 15.59 -42.10
N PHE A 523 18.34 15.84 -41.30
CA PHE A 523 17.13 16.56 -41.72
C PHE A 523 17.24 18.03 -41.33
N THR A 524 17.25 18.90 -42.33
CA THR A 524 17.22 20.36 -42.13
C THR A 524 15.79 20.88 -42.19
N ASN A 525 15.57 22.10 -41.70
CA ASN A 525 14.23 22.68 -41.60
C ASN A 525 14.14 24.17 -41.97
N ASP A 526 15.25 24.90 -42.08
CA ASP A 526 15.24 26.31 -42.48
C ASP A 526 15.57 26.45 -43.96
N PRO A 527 14.59 26.78 -44.84
CA PRO A 527 14.80 26.86 -46.29
C PRO A 527 15.72 28.01 -46.70
N THR A 528 15.86 29.05 -45.86
CA THR A 528 16.64 30.25 -46.15
C THR A 528 17.30 30.77 -44.87
N PRO A 529 18.32 30.07 -44.34
CA PRO A 529 18.80 30.32 -43.00
C PRO A 529 19.61 31.62 -42.84
N PRO A 530 19.46 32.34 -41.70
CA PRO A 530 18.46 32.12 -40.65
C PRO A 530 17.08 32.72 -41.01
N SER A 531 15.99 31.99 -40.74
CA SER A 531 14.61 32.49 -40.89
C SER A 531 13.63 31.95 -39.84
N ASP A 532 12.51 32.65 -39.63
CA ASP A 532 11.41 32.18 -38.76
C ASP A 532 10.60 31.04 -39.41
N THR A 533 10.80 30.81 -40.71
CA THR A 533 10.06 29.79 -41.47
C THR A 533 10.74 28.44 -41.32
N LEU A 534 10.11 27.53 -40.59
CA LEU A 534 10.58 26.15 -40.47
C LEU A 534 9.69 25.19 -41.27
N LEU A 535 10.29 24.48 -42.21
CA LEU A 535 9.72 23.44 -43.05
C LEU A 535 10.44 22.11 -42.77
N GLY A 536 9.89 21.30 -41.86
CA GLY A 536 10.41 19.95 -41.63
C GLY A 536 10.19 19.02 -42.82
N ALA A 537 11.04 18.01 -42.96
CA ALA A 537 10.87 16.99 -43.99
C ALA A 537 9.67 16.08 -43.68
N TYR A 538 9.13 15.43 -44.71
CA TYR A 538 8.05 14.45 -44.58
C TYR A 538 8.47 13.12 -45.21
N VAL A 539 8.61 12.06 -44.41
CA VAL A 539 9.03 10.74 -44.88
C VAL A 539 7.86 9.76 -44.78
N GLU A 540 7.46 9.19 -45.91
CA GLU A 540 6.39 8.18 -45.98
C GLU A 540 6.85 6.78 -45.56
N GLU A 541 5.90 5.86 -45.43
CA GLU A 541 6.14 4.54 -44.86
C GLU A 541 7.16 3.74 -45.66
N PHE A 542 7.92 2.89 -44.96
CA PHE A 542 8.90 1.96 -45.55
C PHE A 542 10.04 2.62 -46.36
N ALA A 543 10.13 3.96 -46.42
CA ALA A 543 11.24 4.63 -47.07
C ALA A 543 12.56 4.34 -46.34
N CYS A 544 13.65 4.24 -47.10
CA CYS A 544 14.99 4.00 -46.55
C CYS A 544 15.95 5.11 -46.97
N ILE A 545 16.58 5.75 -45.98
CA ILE A 545 17.50 6.86 -46.19
C ILE A 545 18.89 6.41 -45.76
N CYS A 546 19.77 6.22 -46.75
CA CYS A 546 21.09 5.65 -46.51
C CYS A 546 22.07 6.67 -45.92
N ALA A 547 23.17 6.14 -45.39
CA ALA A 547 24.09 6.88 -44.53
C ALA A 547 24.65 8.17 -45.16
N GLY A 548 24.82 9.20 -44.34
CA GLY A 548 25.42 10.48 -44.74
C GLY A 548 24.55 11.35 -45.64
N SER A 549 23.25 11.03 -45.81
CA SER A 549 22.37 11.81 -46.67
C SER A 549 21.90 13.11 -45.99
N LEU A 550 21.83 14.18 -46.77
CA LEU A 550 21.30 15.48 -46.35
C LEU A 550 19.92 15.70 -46.97
N ILE A 551 18.91 15.95 -46.14
CA ILE A 551 17.54 16.23 -46.58
C ILE A 551 17.25 17.71 -46.39
N LEU A 552 16.97 18.41 -47.49
CA LEU A 552 16.66 19.84 -47.47
C LEU A 552 15.25 20.12 -46.91
N PRO A 553 14.99 21.36 -46.47
CA PRO A 553 13.74 21.73 -45.81
C PRO A 553 12.52 21.51 -46.69
N GLY A 554 11.44 20.99 -46.08
CA GLY A 554 10.15 20.75 -46.73
C GLY A 554 10.11 19.59 -47.72
N VAL A 555 11.22 18.88 -47.94
CA VAL A 555 11.27 17.74 -48.88
C VAL A 555 10.36 16.60 -48.41
N ARG A 556 9.60 16.05 -49.36
CA ARG A 556 8.80 14.84 -49.18
C ARG A 556 9.51 13.61 -49.77
N ILE A 557 9.68 12.56 -48.97
CA ILE A 557 10.26 11.29 -49.37
C ILE A 557 9.14 10.25 -49.48
N GLY A 558 8.84 9.81 -50.70
CA GLY A 558 7.70 8.93 -50.98
C GLY A 558 7.87 7.50 -50.48
N LYS A 559 6.74 6.80 -50.35
CA LYS A 559 6.63 5.45 -49.81
C LYS A 559 7.56 4.47 -50.52
N SER A 560 8.23 3.62 -49.74
CA SER A 560 9.14 2.58 -50.22
C SER A 560 10.24 3.10 -51.18
N SER A 561 10.59 4.39 -51.10
CA SER A 561 11.71 4.97 -51.84
C SER A 561 13.05 4.66 -51.16
N LEU A 562 14.14 4.84 -51.91
CA LEU A 562 15.51 4.65 -51.43
C LEU A 562 16.35 5.88 -51.73
N VAL A 563 16.78 6.59 -50.69
CA VAL A 563 17.81 7.62 -50.81
C VAL A 563 19.17 6.94 -50.64
N ALA A 564 20.00 6.99 -51.69
CA ALA A 564 21.33 6.39 -51.67
C ALA A 564 22.27 7.15 -50.74
N ALA A 565 23.35 6.48 -50.31
CA ALA A 565 24.31 7.05 -49.38
C ALA A 565 24.92 8.37 -49.91
N ALA A 566 25.16 9.32 -49.00
CA ALA A 566 25.71 10.65 -49.27
C ALA A 566 24.91 11.50 -50.28
N ALA A 567 23.61 11.23 -50.46
CA ALA A 567 22.78 12.05 -51.34
C ALA A 567 22.39 13.38 -50.68
N CYS A 568 22.37 14.47 -51.46
CA CYS A 568 21.81 15.76 -51.06
C CYS A 568 20.44 15.93 -51.71
N VAL A 569 19.37 15.64 -50.97
CA VAL A 569 18.01 15.60 -51.49
C VAL A 569 17.42 17.01 -51.44
N THR A 570 17.27 17.61 -52.61
CA THR A 570 16.82 19.01 -52.78
C THR A 570 15.39 19.14 -53.30
N LYS A 571 14.75 18.02 -53.65
CA LYS A 571 13.38 17.95 -54.20
C LYS A 571 12.70 16.69 -53.72
N ASP A 572 11.38 16.66 -53.80
CA ASP A 572 10.57 15.50 -53.46
C ASP A 572 11.01 14.23 -54.21
N VAL A 573 11.00 13.12 -53.49
CA VAL A 573 11.35 11.80 -54.00
C VAL A 573 10.04 11.04 -54.28
N PRO A 574 9.76 10.64 -55.54
CA PRO A 574 8.58 9.85 -55.83
C PRO A 574 8.61 8.48 -55.15
N ALA A 575 7.43 7.94 -54.84
CA ALA A 575 7.30 6.60 -54.27
C ALA A 575 7.98 5.53 -55.14
N GLY A 576 8.62 4.55 -54.50
CA GLY A 576 9.29 3.44 -55.19
C GLY A 576 10.51 3.82 -56.04
N LYS A 577 11.04 5.04 -55.91
CA LYS A 577 12.24 5.48 -56.65
C LYS A 577 13.51 5.46 -55.82
N VAL A 578 14.63 5.21 -56.51
CA VAL A 578 15.99 5.41 -55.98
C VAL A 578 16.49 6.80 -56.37
N VAL A 579 16.97 7.59 -55.42
CA VAL A 579 17.67 8.86 -55.70
C VAL A 579 19.10 8.85 -55.19
N ALA A 580 20.01 9.50 -55.91
CA ALA A 580 21.42 9.61 -55.50
C ALA A 580 22.08 10.87 -56.04
N GLY A 581 23.20 11.27 -55.43
CA GLY A 581 24.05 12.37 -55.88
C GLY A 581 23.82 13.69 -55.14
N ASN A 582 24.55 14.73 -55.56
CA ASN A 582 24.46 16.08 -55.03
C ASN A 582 24.40 17.10 -56.19
N PRO A 583 23.23 17.67 -56.51
CA PRO A 583 21.91 17.36 -55.93
C PRO A 583 21.43 15.96 -56.33
N ALA A 584 20.60 15.35 -55.50
CA ALA A 584 20.07 14.02 -55.74
C ALA A 584 19.13 14.00 -56.94
N LYS A 585 19.27 12.99 -57.80
CA LYS A 585 18.42 12.76 -58.97
C LYS A 585 17.85 11.35 -58.93
N VAL A 586 16.66 11.16 -59.49
CA VAL A 586 16.07 9.83 -59.70
C VAL A 586 17.00 9.02 -60.60
N LEU A 587 17.40 7.84 -60.14
CA LEU A 587 18.23 6.90 -60.88
C LEU A 587 17.40 5.82 -61.55
N LYS A 588 16.54 5.16 -60.79
CA LYS A 588 15.81 3.95 -61.21
C LYS A 588 14.70 3.57 -60.23
N ASP A 589 13.92 2.55 -60.55
CA ASP A 589 12.94 1.96 -59.62
C ASP A 589 13.63 1.12 -58.53
N THR A 590 13.04 1.09 -57.33
CA THR A 590 13.60 0.31 -56.21
C THR A 590 13.58 -1.20 -56.48
N THR A 591 12.63 -1.67 -57.31
CA THR A 591 12.51 -3.08 -57.76
C THR A 591 13.71 -3.55 -58.60
N GLU A 592 14.47 -2.61 -59.16
CA GLU A 592 15.70 -2.87 -59.92
C GLU A 592 16.94 -3.00 -59.03
N VAL A 593 16.83 -2.74 -57.72
CA VAL A 593 17.90 -2.99 -56.77
C VAL A 593 17.90 -4.47 -56.39
N LYS A 594 19.06 -5.13 -56.47
CA LYS A 594 19.21 -6.57 -56.22
C LYS A 594 19.89 -6.85 -54.89
N LEU A 595 19.49 -7.95 -54.24
CA LEU A 595 20.18 -8.47 -53.06
C LEU A 595 21.61 -8.89 -53.42
N LYS A 596 22.54 -8.61 -52.50
CA LYS A 596 23.96 -8.98 -52.62
C LYS A 596 24.30 -10.29 -51.89
N ASP A 597 23.31 -11.15 -51.68
CA ASP A 597 23.40 -12.44 -51.01
C ASP A 597 23.62 -13.63 -51.98
N GLY A 598 23.81 -13.34 -53.27
CA GLY A 598 23.95 -14.33 -54.34
C GLY A 598 22.63 -14.77 -54.98
N SER A 599 21.46 -14.42 -54.42
CA SER A 599 20.16 -14.82 -54.97
C SER A 599 19.72 -14.01 -56.19
N ASN A 600 20.27 -12.79 -56.35
CA ASN A 600 19.89 -11.80 -57.37
C ASN A 600 18.37 -11.45 -57.36
N LYS A 601 17.67 -11.72 -56.26
CA LYS A 601 16.26 -11.33 -56.06
C LYS A 601 16.16 -9.81 -55.86
N PRO A 602 15.00 -9.19 -56.15
CA PRO A 602 14.76 -7.78 -55.80
C PRO A 602 14.96 -7.54 -54.30
N ALA A 603 15.64 -6.45 -53.96
CA ALA A 603 15.85 -6.01 -52.60
C ALA A 603 14.69 -5.16 -52.07
N TYR A 604 13.82 -4.63 -52.94
CA TYR A 604 12.68 -3.81 -52.55
C TYR A 604 11.37 -4.32 -53.16
N PRO A 605 10.23 -4.19 -52.46
CA PRO A 605 10.09 -3.62 -51.11
C PRO A 605 10.84 -4.44 -50.06
N TRP A 606 11.56 -3.78 -49.14
CA TRP A 606 12.49 -4.48 -48.25
C TRP A 606 11.78 -5.47 -47.31
N THR A 607 10.48 -5.27 -47.10
CA THR A 607 9.59 -6.17 -46.36
C THR A 607 9.49 -7.57 -46.96
N SER A 608 9.93 -7.79 -48.21
CA SER A 608 9.93 -9.11 -48.85
C SER A 608 11.07 -10.03 -48.37
N HIS A 609 12.09 -9.49 -47.70
CA HIS A 609 13.28 -10.26 -47.32
C HIS A 609 13.82 -9.92 -45.92
N PHE A 610 13.29 -8.90 -45.25
CA PHE A 610 13.77 -8.47 -43.94
C PHE A 610 12.63 -8.35 -42.93
N GLU A 611 12.63 -9.25 -41.94
CA GLU A 611 11.61 -9.32 -40.88
C GLU A 611 12.23 -9.18 -39.47
N ARG A 612 13.56 -9.09 -39.37
CA ARG A 612 14.25 -9.12 -38.07
C ARG A 612 13.89 -7.91 -37.19
N GLY A 613 13.47 -8.20 -35.97
CA GLY A 613 13.09 -7.22 -34.95
C GLY A 613 11.68 -6.66 -35.13
N TYR A 614 10.84 -7.33 -35.93
CA TYR A 614 9.41 -7.07 -36.03
C TYR A 614 8.66 -8.33 -35.59
N PRO A 615 7.56 -8.21 -34.83
CA PRO A 615 6.79 -9.36 -34.40
C PRO A 615 5.95 -9.95 -35.55
N ASP A 616 5.59 -11.23 -35.44
CA ASP A 616 4.97 -12.02 -36.52
C ASP A 616 3.61 -11.46 -36.97
N ASP A 617 2.84 -10.89 -36.04
CA ASP A 617 1.57 -10.23 -36.32
C ASP A 617 1.76 -9.04 -37.27
N VAL A 618 2.79 -8.23 -37.05
CA VAL A 618 3.14 -7.10 -37.91
C VAL A 618 3.64 -7.56 -39.28
N THR A 619 4.54 -8.55 -39.33
CA THR A 619 5.13 -9.00 -40.61
C THR A 619 4.15 -9.80 -41.46
N SER A 620 3.12 -10.39 -40.86
CA SER A 620 2.05 -11.10 -41.59
C SER A 620 1.25 -10.18 -42.51
N GLU A 621 1.11 -8.91 -42.17
CA GLU A 621 0.42 -7.91 -42.99
C GLU A 621 1.21 -7.48 -44.21
N TRP A 622 2.55 -7.59 -44.17
CA TRP A 622 3.40 -7.25 -45.32
C TRP A 622 3.37 -8.29 -46.43
N LYS A 623 2.91 -9.51 -46.10
CA LYS A 623 2.82 -10.66 -47.02
C LYS A 623 1.46 -10.76 -47.73
N LYS A 624 0.47 -9.96 -47.30
CA LYS A 624 -0.83 -9.78 -47.96
C LYS A 624 -0.71 -8.70 -49.03
#